data_AF-L7VW29-F1
#
_entry.id   AF-L7VW29-F1
#
_cell.length_a   1.000
_cell.length_b   1.000
_cell.length_c   1.000
_cell.angle_alpha   90.00
_cell.angle_beta   90.00
_cell.angle_gamma   90.00
#
_symmetry.space_group_name_H-M   'P 1'
#
loop_
_entity.id
_entity.type
_entity.pdbx_description
1 polymer ?
#
loop_
_entity_poly.entity_id
_entity_poly.type
_entity_poly.pdbx_seq_one_letter_code
_entity_poly.pdbx_strand_id
1 'polypeptide(L)'
;MVKKFSKAAAGAANDNNLLGTVKESSSQIWLAGLGAFAKAQEEGSKVFEALVKEGSGLQKKFRSFADAQVNDMTNEVSGKITEATSKAAGAWDRLETVFEERVGRAVGRLGVPTKADIQKLTERVEELTKQVQKLNGGKAAPVAAKPAAAKKPAARKAAKKAA
;
A
#
# COMPACT_ATOMS: atom_id res chain seq x y z
N MET A 1 -31.28 18.79 -66.70
CA MET A 1 -30.45 18.76 -65.47
C MET A 1 -31.09 18.03 -64.27
N VAL A 2 -32.02 17.07 -64.44
CA VAL A 2 -32.82 16.51 -63.30
C VAL A 2 -32.37 15.11 -62.81
N LYS A 3 -31.27 14.54 -63.32
CA LYS A 3 -30.84 13.18 -62.96
C LYS A 3 -29.86 13.08 -61.77
N LYS A 4 -29.47 14.20 -61.15
CA LYS A 4 -28.51 14.22 -60.02
C LYS A 4 -29.13 14.35 -58.62
N PHE A 5 -30.43 14.68 -58.52
CA PHE A 5 -31.08 14.87 -57.21
C PHE A 5 -31.79 13.61 -56.68
N SER A 6 -32.10 12.64 -57.53
CA SER A 6 -32.73 11.37 -57.13
C SER A 6 -31.76 10.35 -56.50
N LYS A 7 -30.45 10.49 -56.71
CA LYS A 7 -29.43 9.62 -56.08
C LYS A 7 -29.09 10.03 -54.64
N ALA A 8 -29.26 11.31 -54.29
CA ALA A 8 -29.04 11.82 -52.93
C ALA A 8 -30.20 11.50 -51.97
N ALA A 9 -31.45 11.52 -52.46
CA ALA A 9 -32.62 11.17 -51.66
C ALA A 9 -32.73 9.66 -51.35
N ALA A 10 -32.23 8.78 -52.24
CA ALA A 10 -32.19 7.34 -52.02
C ALA A 10 -31.09 6.90 -51.03
N GLY A 11 -30.00 7.67 -50.90
CA GLY A 11 -28.95 7.44 -49.89
C GLY A 11 -29.41 7.82 -48.48
N ALA A 12 -29.99 9.02 -48.32
CA ALA A 12 -30.43 9.53 -47.03
C ALA A 12 -31.60 8.73 -46.39
N ALA A 13 -32.44 8.09 -47.20
CA ALA A 13 -33.52 7.22 -46.70
C ALA A 13 -32.98 5.88 -46.17
N ASN A 14 -31.93 5.33 -46.81
CA ASN A 14 -31.25 4.12 -46.34
C ASN A 14 -30.39 4.38 -45.10
N ASP A 15 -29.70 5.53 -45.03
CA ASP A 15 -28.86 5.88 -43.88
C ASP A 15 -29.67 6.07 -42.59
N ASN A 16 -30.86 6.68 -42.68
CA ASN A 16 -31.77 6.79 -41.54
C ASN A 16 -32.33 5.45 -41.08
N ASN A 17 -32.60 4.53 -42.02
CA ASN A 17 -33.05 3.18 -41.69
C ASN A 17 -31.92 2.40 -40.99
N LEU A 18 -30.70 2.43 -41.54
CA LEU A 18 -29.51 1.79 -40.96
C LEU A 18 -29.14 2.36 -39.58
N LEU A 19 -29.18 3.68 -39.41
CA LEU A 19 -28.96 4.31 -38.10
C LEU A 19 -30.04 3.92 -37.08
N GLY A 20 -31.29 3.75 -37.53
CA GLY A 20 -32.38 3.22 -36.72
C GLY A 20 -32.11 1.78 -36.27
N THR A 21 -31.73 0.90 -37.20
CA THR A 21 -31.44 -0.51 -36.91
C THR A 21 -30.21 -0.67 -36.01
N VAL A 22 -29.15 0.11 -36.22
CA VAL A 22 -27.94 0.09 -35.38
C VAL A 22 -28.23 0.61 -33.97
N LYS A 23 -29.05 1.67 -33.83
CA LYS A 23 -29.47 2.17 -32.52
C LYS A 23 -30.33 1.16 -31.77
N GLU A 24 -31.26 0.50 -32.48
CA GLU A 24 -32.11 -0.55 -31.91
C GLU A 24 -31.28 -1.78 -31.48
N SER A 25 -30.37 -2.26 -32.33
CA SER A 25 -29.46 -3.36 -31.97
C SER A 25 -28.51 -2.98 -30.82
N SER A 26 -28.03 -1.75 -30.77
CA SER A 26 -27.18 -1.27 -29.66
C SER A 26 -27.95 -1.20 -28.35
N SER A 27 -29.21 -0.76 -28.39
CA SER A 27 -30.12 -0.75 -27.24
C SER A 27 -30.39 -2.19 -26.75
N GLN A 28 -30.62 -3.12 -27.68
CA GLN A 28 -30.81 -4.54 -27.36
C GLN A 28 -29.56 -5.18 -26.76
N ILE A 29 -28.37 -4.90 -27.29
CA ILE A 29 -27.10 -5.38 -26.73
C ILE A 29 -26.89 -4.81 -25.32
N TRP A 30 -27.23 -3.54 -25.10
CA TRP A 30 -27.12 -2.91 -23.79
C TRP A 30 -28.09 -3.52 -22.76
N LEU A 31 -29.35 -3.70 -23.14
CA LEU A 31 -30.36 -4.34 -22.29
C LEU A 31 -30.03 -5.81 -22.02
N ALA A 32 -29.51 -6.54 -23.01
CA ALA A 32 -29.02 -7.91 -22.84
C ALA A 32 -27.79 -7.95 -21.92
N GLY A 33 -26.87 -6.98 -22.04
CA GLY A 33 -25.72 -6.84 -21.16
C GLY A 33 -26.13 -6.58 -19.70
N LEU A 34 -27.11 -5.71 -19.47
CA LEU A 34 -27.68 -5.46 -18.14
C LEU A 34 -28.43 -6.69 -17.59
N GLY A 35 -29.18 -7.41 -18.44
CA GLY A 35 -29.87 -8.64 -18.06
C GLY A 35 -28.91 -9.78 -17.71
N ALA A 36 -27.83 -9.93 -18.47
CA ALA A 36 -26.78 -10.91 -18.19
C ALA A 36 -26.00 -10.56 -16.91
N PHE A 37 -25.71 -9.28 -16.66
CA PHE A 37 -25.09 -8.83 -15.42
C PHE A 37 -26.00 -9.06 -14.20
N ALA A 38 -27.29 -8.74 -14.31
CA ALA A 38 -28.26 -9.02 -13.26
C ALA A 38 -28.39 -10.53 -12.98
N LYS A 39 -28.42 -11.36 -14.03
CA LYS A 39 -28.46 -12.82 -13.91
C LYS A 39 -27.16 -13.39 -13.30
N ALA A 40 -26.01 -12.83 -13.64
CA ALA A 40 -24.74 -13.17 -13.01
C ALA A 40 -24.67 -12.73 -11.54
N GLN A 41 -25.36 -11.67 -11.14
CA GLN A 41 -25.48 -11.28 -9.73
C GLN A 41 -26.41 -12.25 -8.96
N GLU A 42 -27.54 -12.63 -9.56
CA GLU A 42 -28.53 -13.54 -8.96
C GLU A 42 -28.00 -14.99 -8.83
N GLU A 43 -27.29 -15.48 -9.83
CA GLU A 43 -26.66 -16.81 -9.81
C GLU A 43 -25.25 -16.79 -9.17
N GLY A 44 -24.61 -15.62 -9.13
CA GLY A 44 -23.27 -15.42 -8.56
C GLY A 44 -23.21 -15.67 -7.06
N SER A 45 -24.24 -15.33 -6.30
CA SER A 45 -24.29 -15.64 -4.86
C SER A 45 -24.31 -17.14 -4.59
N LYS A 46 -25.01 -17.96 -5.39
CA LYS A 46 -25.03 -19.42 -5.24
C LYS A 46 -23.70 -20.06 -5.59
N VAL A 47 -23.05 -19.59 -6.66
CA VAL A 47 -21.71 -20.05 -7.06
C VAL A 47 -20.66 -19.60 -6.03
N PHE A 48 -20.78 -18.39 -5.50
CA PHE A 48 -19.93 -17.90 -4.42
C PHE A 48 -20.12 -18.71 -3.14
N GLU A 49 -21.35 -18.98 -2.70
CA GLU A 49 -21.61 -19.84 -1.54
C GLU A 49 -21.08 -21.26 -1.74
N ALA A 50 -21.21 -21.83 -2.94
CA ALA A 50 -20.63 -23.12 -3.29
C ALA A 50 -19.10 -23.09 -3.22
N LEU A 51 -18.46 -22.07 -3.79
CA LEU A 51 -17.00 -21.88 -3.74
C LEU A 51 -16.50 -21.62 -2.31
N VAL A 52 -17.24 -20.90 -1.49
CA VAL A 52 -16.91 -20.66 -0.08
C VAL A 52 -17.06 -21.95 0.73
N LYS A 53 -18.09 -22.76 0.47
CA LYS A 53 -18.27 -24.07 1.09
C LYS A 53 -17.15 -25.03 0.69
N GLU A 54 -16.78 -25.05 -0.58
CA GLU A 54 -15.66 -25.85 -1.09
C GLU A 54 -14.32 -25.37 -0.54
N GLY A 55 -14.07 -24.06 -0.52
CA GLY A 55 -12.88 -23.44 0.05
C GLY A 55 -12.74 -23.67 1.56
N SER A 56 -13.83 -23.58 2.32
CA SER A 56 -13.83 -23.90 3.76
C SER A 56 -13.60 -25.40 4.02
N GLY A 57 -14.10 -26.28 3.15
CA GLY A 57 -13.82 -27.71 3.18
C GLY A 57 -12.34 -28.00 2.86
N LEU A 58 -11.79 -27.31 1.86
CA LEU A 58 -10.39 -27.41 1.48
C LEU A 58 -9.48 -26.88 2.58
N GLN A 59 -9.81 -25.74 3.21
CA GLN A 59 -9.09 -25.18 4.35
C GLN A 59 -9.12 -26.13 5.55
N LYS A 60 -10.25 -26.79 5.86
CA LYS A 60 -10.32 -27.80 6.92
C LYS A 60 -9.43 -28.99 6.62
N LYS A 61 -9.45 -29.51 5.38
CA LYS A 61 -8.57 -30.60 4.92
C LYS A 61 -7.09 -30.21 4.97
N PHE A 62 -6.76 -29.00 4.52
CA PHE A 62 -5.40 -28.46 4.59
C PHE A 62 -4.96 -28.26 6.03
N ARG A 63 -5.84 -27.78 6.91
CA ARG A 63 -5.54 -27.60 8.33
C ARG A 63 -5.37 -28.94 9.04
N SER A 64 -6.19 -29.95 8.76
CA SER A 64 -5.99 -31.30 9.32
C SER A 64 -4.72 -31.96 8.80
N PHE A 65 -4.39 -31.76 7.52
CA PHE A 65 -3.16 -32.27 6.92
C PHE A 65 -1.93 -31.53 7.48
N ALA A 66 -2.03 -30.21 7.63
CA ALA A 66 -1.01 -29.39 8.26
C ALA A 66 -0.87 -29.73 9.74
N ASP A 67 -1.93 -29.92 10.52
CA ASP A 67 -1.83 -30.31 11.94
C ASP A 67 -1.22 -31.72 12.08
N ALA A 68 -1.54 -32.66 11.19
CA ALA A 68 -0.92 -33.99 11.18
C ALA A 68 0.55 -33.92 10.77
N GLN A 69 0.88 -33.20 9.69
CA GLN A 69 2.23 -33.09 9.17
C GLN A 69 3.12 -32.20 10.06
N VAL A 70 2.58 -31.14 10.65
CA VAL A 70 3.28 -30.27 11.60
C VAL A 70 3.54 -31.03 12.89
N ASN A 71 2.64 -31.86 13.41
CA ASN A 71 2.96 -32.61 14.64
C ASN A 71 4.05 -33.67 14.42
N ASP A 72 4.01 -34.42 13.31
CA ASP A 72 5.01 -35.43 13.01
C ASP A 72 6.36 -34.81 12.63
N MET A 73 6.33 -33.76 11.81
CA MET A 73 7.53 -33.10 11.31
C MET A 73 8.10 -32.11 12.34
N THR A 74 7.30 -31.43 13.16
CA THR A 74 7.82 -30.52 14.21
C THR A 74 8.63 -31.26 15.26
N ASN A 75 8.28 -32.50 15.62
CA ASN A 75 9.09 -33.23 16.59
C ASN A 75 10.48 -33.62 16.05
N GLU A 76 10.57 -34.04 14.78
CA GLU A 76 11.86 -34.39 14.15
C GLU A 76 12.65 -33.17 13.67
N VAL A 77 11.94 -32.12 13.27
CA VAL A 77 12.52 -30.93 12.67
C VAL A 77 12.80 -29.84 13.72
N SER A 78 12.09 -29.77 14.85
CA SER A 78 12.41 -28.81 15.94
C SER A 78 13.82 -29.05 16.51
N GLY A 79 14.25 -30.31 16.63
CA GLY A 79 15.62 -30.67 17.01
C GLY A 79 16.67 -30.19 16.00
N LYS A 80 16.37 -30.24 14.70
CA LYS A 80 17.27 -29.82 13.61
C LYS A 80 17.21 -28.32 13.29
N ILE A 81 16.03 -27.71 13.43
CA ILE A 81 15.77 -26.28 13.26
C ILE A 81 16.40 -25.50 14.40
N THR A 82 16.47 -25.99 15.62
CA THR A 82 17.13 -25.24 16.70
C THR A 82 18.62 -25.03 16.39
N GLU A 83 19.28 -26.04 15.81
CA GLU A 83 20.68 -25.96 15.41
C GLU A 83 20.89 -25.17 14.10
N ALA A 84 19.99 -25.33 13.12
CA ALA A 84 20.02 -24.57 11.87
C ALA A 84 19.61 -23.10 12.06
N THR A 85 18.66 -22.81 12.96
CA THR A 85 18.23 -21.45 13.33
C THR A 85 19.33 -20.73 14.09
N SER A 86 20.09 -21.42 14.94
CA SER A 86 21.26 -20.81 15.58
C SER A 86 22.35 -20.42 14.55
N LYS A 87 22.58 -21.26 13.52
CA LYS A 87 23.48 -20.96 12.40
C LYS A 87 22.90 -19.92 11.43
N ALA A 88 21.59 -19.89 11.25
CA ALA A 88 20.86 -18.98 10.38
C ALA A 88 20.53 -17.64 11.04
N ALA A 89 20.53 -17.53 12.36
CA ALA A 89 20.35 -16.26 13.09
C ALA A 89 21.46 -15.27 12.69
N GLY A 90 22.70 -15.74 12.52
CA GLY A 90 23.78 -14.93 11.97
C GLY A 90 23.65 -14.63 10.47
N ALA A 91 22.87 -15.39 9.71
CA ALA A 91 22.51 -15.04 8.33
C ALA A 91 21.33 -14.06 8.28
N TRP A 92 20.44 -14.12 9.27
CA TRP A 92 19.31 -13.22 9.46
C TRP A 92 19.78 -11.82 9.86
N ASP A 93 20.75 -11.72 10.76
CA ASP A 93 21.41 -10.45 11.14
C ASP A 93 22.04 -9.74 9.92
N ARG A 94 22.63 -10.52 9.00
CA ARG A 94 23.12 -9.99 7.71
C ARG A 94 21.97 -9.55 6.80
N LEU A 95 20.84 -10.24 6.82
CA LEU A 95 19.64 -9.82 6.07
C LEU A 95 19.02 -8.56 6.66
N GLU A 96 19.03 -8.38 7.98
CA GLU A 96 18.61 -7.16 8.65
C GLU A 96 19.47 -5.98 8.17
N THR A 97 20.79 -6.16 8.13
CA THR A 97 21.72 -5.16 7.58
C THR A 97 21.42 -4.81 6.11
N VAL A 98 21.19 -5.82 5.26
CA VAL A 98 20.88 -5.62 3.83
C VAL A 98 19.48 -5.01 3.63
N PHE A 99 18.52 -5.38 4.48
CA PHE A 99 17.18 -4.82 4.48
C PHE A 99 17.22 -3.35 4.88
N GLU A 100 17.91 -2.99 5.96
CA GLU A 100 18.12 -1.60 6.35
C GLU A 100 18.77 -0.79 5.23
N GLU A 101 19.79 -1.34 4.56
CA GLU A 101 20.45 -0.66 3.44
C GLU A 101 19.51 -0.49 2.23
N ARG A 102 18.68 -1.49 1.93
CA ARG A 102 17.70 -1.45 0.83
C ARG A 102 16.52 -0.52 1.14
N VAL A 103 16.00 -0.55 2.36
CA VAL A 103 14.94 0.34 2.85
C VAL A 103 15.47 1.76 2.92
N GLY A 104 16.68 1.99 3.45
CA GLY A 104 17.33 3.29 3.46
C GLY A 104 17.51 3.85 2.05
N ARG A 105 17.95 3.03 1.08
CA ARG A 105 18.04 3.43 -0.34
C ARG A 105 16.67 3.71 -0.97
N ALA A 106 15.64 2.94 -0.63
CA ALA A 106 14.28 3.16 -1.13
C ALA A 106 13.68 4.47 -0.57
N VAL A 107 13.87 4.72 0.73
CA VAL A 107 13.44 5.95 1.43
C VAL A 107 14.18 7.18 0.89
N GLY A 108 15.49 7.08 0.66
CA GLY A 108 16.27 8.16 0.04
C GLY A 108 15.81 8.47 -1.39
N ARG A 109 15.40 7.46 -2.16
CA ARG A 109 14.80 7.65 -3.50
C ARG A 109 13.37 8.22 -3.45
N LEU A 110 12.65 8.01 -2.36
CA LEU A 110 11.32 8.58 -2.12
C LEU A 110 11.37 10.07 -1.70
N GLY A 111 12.57 10.65 -1.58
CA GLY A 111 12.75 12.07 -1.25
C GLY A 111 12.63 12.40 0.23
N VAL A 112 12.74 11.41 1.12
CA VAL A 112 12.76 11.64 2.58
C VAL A 112 14.21 11.92 3.00
N PRO A 113 14.53 13.12 3.53
CA PRO A 113 15.88 13.45 3.98
C PRO A 113 16.34 12.51 5.10
N THR A 114 17.54 11.95 4.97
CA THR A 114 18.09 11.05 5.99
C THR A 114 18.77 11.85 7.11
N LYS A 115 19.03 11.21 8.26
CA LYS A 115 19.75 11.85 9.37
C LYS A 115 21.13 12.36 8.96
N ALA A 116 21.84 11.62 8.10
CA ALA A 116 23.16 12.02 7.60
C ALA A 116 23.08 13.29 6.72
N ASP A 117 22.01 13.43 5.93
CA ASP A 117 21.80 14.62 5.11
C ASP A 117 21.52 15.85 5.97
N ILE A 118 20.73 15.69 7.05
CA ILE A 118 20.46 16.75 8.03
C ILE A 118 21.74 17.19 8.73
N GLN A 119 22.62 16.25 9.09
CA GLN A 119 23.91 16.56 9.73
C GLN A 119 24.84 17.34 8.78
N LYS A 120 25.01 16.88 7.54
CA LYS A 120 25.80 17.61 6.52
C LYS A 120 25.25 19.01 6.26
N LEU A 121 23.93 19.17 6.26
CA LEU A 121 23.30 20.47 6.09
C LEU A 121 23.57 21.37 7.31
N THR A 122 23.50 20.82 8.52
CA THR A 122 23.80 21.55 9.77
C THR A 122 25.24 22.08 9.77
N GLU A 123 26.21 21.22 9.43
CA GLU A 123 27.62 21.62 9.33
C GLU A 123 27.83 22.74 8.31
N ARG A 124 27.21 22.62 7.13
CA ARG A 124 27.25 23.69 6.12
C ARG A 124 26.63 24.98 6.64
N VAL A 125 25.50 24.92 7.31
CA VAL A 125 24.84 26.11 7.88
C VAL A 125 25.72 26.76 8.93
N GLU A 126 26.39 25.99 9.78
CA GLU A 126 27.35 26.52 10.76
C GLU A 126 28.55 27.19 10.08
N GLU A 127 29.09 26.59 9.04
CA GLU A 127 30.19 27.16 8.27
C GLU A 127 29.78 28.45 7.55
N LEU A 128 28.64 28.45 6.87
CA LEU A 128 28.08 29.66 6.26
C LEU A 128 27.78 30.72 7.33
N THR A 129 27.26 30.35 8.49
CA THR A 129 27.01 31.28 9.60
C THR A 129 28.31 31.92 10.06
N LYS A 130 29.39 31.15 10.19
CA LYS A 130 30.73 31.69 10.51
C LYS A 130 31.25 32.62 9.43
N GLN A 131 31.06 32.29 8.14
CA GLN A 131 31.48 33.14 7.02
C GLN A 131 30.67 34.44 6.97
N VAL A 132 29.35 34.37 7.17
CA VAL A 132 28.47 35.55 7.26
C VAL A 132 28.83 36.41 8.47
N GLN A 133 29.10 35.84 9.64
CA GLN A 133 29.55 36.60 10.82
C GLN A 133 30.90 37.31 10.58
N LYS A 134 31.82 36.67 9.85
CA LYS A 134 33.09 37.28 9.44
C LYS A 134 32.88 38.44 8.47
N LEU A 135 31.94 38.31 7.53
CA LEU A 135 31.61 39.36 6.55
C LEU A 135 30.77 40.49 7.14
N ASN A 136 29.87 40.21 8.08
CA ASN A 136 29.03 41.20 8.79
C ASN A 136 29.74 41.90 9.96
N GLY A 137 31.07 41.79 10.06
CA GLY A 137 31.85 42.56 11.04
C GLY A 137 31.51 42.26 12.51
N GLY A 138 31.25 40.99 12.85
CA GLY A 138 31.23 40.55 14.24
C GLY A 138 30.06 41.08 15.09
N LYS A 139 28.82 41.01 14.60
CA LYS A 139 27.65 41.17 15.48
C LYS A 139 26.46 40.31 15.09
N ALA A 140 26.49 39.05 15.51
CA ALA A 140 25.29 38.29 15.86
C ALA A 140 25.69 37.23 16.89
N ALA A 141 25.23 37.42 18.13
CA ALA A 141 25.49 36.52 19.25
C ALA A 141 24.92 35.12 18.98
N PRO A 142 25.55 34.05 19.52
CA PRO A 142 25.01 32.71 19.37
C PRO A 142 23.70 32.63 20.15
N VAL A 143 22.58 32.41 19.44
CA VAL A 143 21.38 31.87 20.07
C VAL A 143 21.69 30.42 20.44
N ALA A 144 22.24 30.27 21.64
CA ALA A 144 22.31 29.00 22.33
C ALA A 144 20.88 28.48 22.48
N ALA A 145 20.50 27.49 21.65
CA ALA A 145 19.35 26.65 21.89
C ALA A 145 19.63 25.85 23.17
N LYS A 146 19.30 26.44 24.32
CA LYS A 146 19.26 25.73 25.60
C LYS A 146 18.18 24.66 25.50
N PRO A 147 18.47 23.36 25.70
CA PRO A 147 17.42 22.38 25.84
C PRO A 147 16.67 22.72 27.14
N ALA A 148 15.41 23.11 27.03
CA ALA A 148 14.53 23.26 28.17
C ALA A 148 14.18 21.86 28.70
N ALA A 149 15.12 21.27 29.44
CA ALA A 149 14.82 20.16 30.34
C ALA A 149 14.05 20.70 31.57
N ALA A 150 13.07 19.90 31.99
CA ALA A 150 12.37 19.92 33.28
C ALA A 150 11.25 20.96 33.50
N LYS A 151 10.02 20.52 33.26
CA LYS A 151 8.93 20.68 34.25
C LYS A 151 8.13 19.38 34.37
N LYS A 152 8.57 18.50 35.29
CA LYS A 152 7.70 17.50 35.92
C LYS A 152 7.02 18.20 37.10
N PRO A 153 5.68 18.36 37.14
CA PRO A 153 5.02 18.77 38.37
C PRO A 153 4.95 17.55 39.30
N ALA A 154 5.36 17.81 40.54
CA ALA A 154 5.41 16.87 41.63
C ALA A 154 4.03 16.28 41.97
N ALA A 155 4.07 15.06 42.51
CA ALA A 155 2.97 14.32 43.07
C ALA A 155 2.19 15.14 44.11
N ARG A 156 0.87 15.24 43.93
CA ARG A 156 -0.05 15.67 44.98
C ARG A 156 -0.49 14.44 45.77
N LYS A 157 0.19 14.16 46.88
CA LYS A 157 -0.40 13.40 47.99
C LYS A 157 -1.39 14.30 48.71
N ALA A 158 -2.65 13.90 48.76
CA ALA A 158 -3.56 14.24 49.85
C ALA A 158 -4.61 13.13 49.96
N ALA A 159 -4.38 12.22 50.90
CA ALA A 159 -5.39 11.29 51.39
C ALA A 159 -6.35 12.03 52.32
N LYS A 160 -7.66 11.85 52.09
CA LYS A 160 -8.73 11.71 53.11
C LYS A 160 -10.09 11.75 52.39
N LYS A 161 -10.83 10.64 52.40
CA LYS A 161 -11.95 10.42 53.34
C LYS A 161 -12.64 9.09 53.01
N ALA A 162 -12.73 8.22 54.00
CA ALA A 162 -13.66 7.10 54.03
C ALA A 162 -15.02 7.62 54.49
N ALA A 163 -16.07 7.24 53.77
CA ALA A 163 -17.43 6.94 54.20
C ALA A 163 -18.18 6.39 52.97
#